data_AF-A0A0D8ZP58-F1
#
_entry.id   AF-A0A0D8ZP58-F1
#
_cell.length_a   1.000
_cell.length_b   1.000
_cell.length_c   1.000
_cell.angle_alpha   90.00
_cell.angle_beta   90.00
_cell.angle_gamma   90.00
#
_symmetry.space_group_name_H-M   'P 1'
#
loop_
_entity.id
_entity.type
_entity.pdbx_description
1 polymer ?
#
loop_
_entity_poly.entity_id
_entity_poly.type
_entity_poly.pdbx_seq_one_letter_code
_entity_poly.pdbx_strand_id
1 'polypeptide(L)'
;MNHSSIHQREVPRRMAVLLLSEERGRSPEHPLDPSLISRWCADLGFGLRLRYFSEQQFQQLRAVNRHYANGGSRQELLKKIRKIQDGKN
;
A
#
# COMPACT_ATOMS: atom_id res chain seq x y z
N MET A 1 26.88 -23.58 9.51
CA MET A 1 25.42 -23.50 9.25
C MET A 1 25.12 -22.07 8.85
N ASN A 2 25.03 -21.79 7.54
CA ASN A 2 24.78 -20.44 7.04
C ASN A 2 23.29 -20.14 7.15
N HIS A 3 22.93 -19.22 8.04
CA HIS A 3 21.59 -18.65 8.09
C HIS A 3 21.40 -17.77 6.85
N SER A 4 20.82 -18.34 5.79
CA SER A 4 20.23 -17.57 4.70
C SER A 4 19.04 -16.81 5.29
N SER A 5 19.31 -15.61 5.82
CA SER A 5 18.28 -14.65 6.18
C SER A 5 17.51 -14.32 4.91
N ILE A 6 16.33 -14.91 4.77
CA ILE A 6 15.34 -14.52 3.76
C ILE A 6 15.08 -13.03 3.99
N HIS A 7 15.72 -12.17 3.20
CA HIS A 7 15.44 -10.75 3.21
C HIS A 7 13.99 -10.59 2.73
N GLN A 8 13.04 -10.60 3.68
CA GLN A 8 11.73 -10.02 3.43
C GLN A 8 12.00 -8.61 2.92
N ARG A 9 11.69 -8.36 1.64
CA ARG A 9 11.95 -7.07 1.00
C ARG A 9 10.99 -6.05 1.61
N GLU A 10 11.43 -5.43 2.70
CA GLU A 10 10.72 -4.34 3.33
C GLU A 10 10.86 -3.08 2.50
N VAL A 11 9.74 -2.41 2.24
CA VAL A 11 9.70 -1.15 1.48
C VAL A 11 9.59 0.01 2.47
N PRO A 12 10.59 0.90 2.57
CA PRO A 12 10.51 2.07 3.41
C PRO A 12 9.34 2.96 2.99
N ARG A 13 8.65 3.59 3.95
CA ARG A 13 7.47 4.43 3.67
C ARG A 13 7.74 5.54 2.65
N ARG A 14 8.89 6.21 2.74
CA ARG A 14 9.28 7.25 1.77
C ARG A 14 9.44 6.67 0.36
N MET A 15 10.02 5.47 0.24
CA MET A 15 10.14 4.76 -1.02
C MET A 15 8.76 4.35 -1.56
N ALA A 16 7.87 3.86 -0.69
CA ALA A 16 6.52 3.50 -1.08
C ALA A 16 5.75 4.69 -1.69
N VAL A 17 5.89 5.90 -1.12
CA VAL A 17 5.30 7.12 -1.71
C VAL A 17 5.84 7.35 -3.13
N LEU A 18 7.16 7.30 -3.32
CA LEU A 18 7.79 7.55 -4.62
C LEU A 18 7.37 6.52 -5.67
N LEU A 19 7.45 5.23 -5.34
CA LEU A 19 7.08 4.14 -6.24
C LEU A 19 5.60 4.23 -6.67
N LEU A 20 4.71 4.51 -5.72
CA LEU A 20 3.27 4.64 -6.02
C LEU A 20 2.96 5.92 -6.81
N SER A 21 3.79 6.96 -6.69
CA SER A 21 3.69 8.19 -7.47
C SER A 21 4.10 7.95 -8.93
N GLU A 22 5.24 7.30 -9.13
CA GLU A 22 5.74 6.92 -10.46
C GLU A 22 4.72 6.05 -11.21
N GLU A 23 4.09 5.09 -10.54
CA GLU A 23 3.01 4.27 -11.10
C GLU A 23 1.79 5.06 -11.60
N ARG A 24 1.60 6.29 -11.11
CA ARG A 24 0.54 7.20 -11.56
C ARG A 24 1.03 8.21 -12.60
N GLY A 25 2.24 8.06 -13.10
CA GLY A 25 2.88 9.01 -14.02
C GLY A 25 3.23 10.34 -13.35
N ARG A 26 3.39 10.38 -12.03
CA ARG A 26 3.83 11.58 -11.31
C ARG A 26 5.35 11.64 -11.25
N SER A 27 5.91 12.82 -11.46
CA SER A 27 7.33 13.09 -11.28
C SER A 27 7.74 12.99 -9.80
N PRO A 28 8.98 12.60 -9.49
CA PRO A 28 9.49 12.54 -8.12
C PRO A 28 9.53 13.90 -7.42
N GLU A 29 9.53 15.00 -8.17
CA GLU A 29 9.42 16.37 -7.68
C GLU A 29 8.00 16.74 -7.21
N HIS A 30 7.00 16.00 -7.69
CA HIS A 30 5.58 16.19 -7.36
C HIS A 30 4.92 14.85 -6.97
N PRO A 31 5.41 14.20 -5.90
CA PRO A 31 4.91 12.90 -5.49
C PRO A 31 3.48 13.01 -4.94
N LEU A 32 2.85 11.85 -4.75
CA LEU A 32 1.60 11.74 -4.00
C LEU A 32 1.76 12.28 -2.59
N ASP A 33 0.69 12.90 -2.09
CA ASP A 33 0.65 13.38 -0.73
C ASP A 33 0.88 12.23 0.26
N PRO A 34 1.88 12.31 1.16
CA PRO A 34 2.17 11.27 2.14
C PRO A 34 1.00 10.92 3.08
N SER A 35 0.04 11.83 3.26
CA SER A 35 -1.19 11.60 4.02
C SER A 35 -2.11 10.57 3.35
N LEU A 36 -2.06 10.42 2.02
CA LEU A 36 -2.81 9.37 1.29
C LEU A 36 -2.36 7.98 1.74
N ILE A 37 -1.05 7.77 1.88
CA ILE A 37 -0.54 6.50 2.39
C ILE A 37 -1.03 6.23 3.81
N SER A 38 -1.11 7.25 4.67
CA SER A 38 -1.68 7.10 6.03
C SER A 38 -3.14 6.67 5.96
N ARG A 39 -3.92 7.30 5.09
CA ARG A 39 -5.33 6.97 4.89
C ARG A 39 -5.51 5.55 4.35
N TRP A 40 -4.71 5.13 3.38
CA TRP A 40 -4.78 3.79 2.81
C TRP A 40 -4.34 2.72 3.81
N CYS A 41 -3.32 3.00 4.62
CA CYS A 41 -2.95 2.13 5.74
C CYS A 41 -4.13 1.91 6.68
N ALA A 42 -4.84 2.99 7.05
CA ALA A 42 -6.02 2.88 7.91
C ALA A 42 -7.17 2.10 7.25
N ASP A 43 -7.44 2.34 5.96
CA ASP A 43 -8.46 1.61 5.21
C ASP A 43 -8.15 0.10 5.08
N LEU A 44 -6.86 -0.26 5.01
CA LEU A 44 -6.37 -1.64 4.96
C LEU A 44 -6.23 -2.29 6.36
N GLY A 45 -6.44 -1.54 7.44
CA GLY A 45 -6.25 -2.03 8.82
C GLY A 45 -4.79 -2.22 9.22
N PHE A 46 -3.85 -1.53 8.56
CA PHE A 46 -2.45 -1.56 8.93
C PHE A 46 -2.18 -0.74 10.19
N GLY A 47 -1.09 -1.06 10.88
CA GLY A 47 -0.63 -0.29 12.04
C GLY A 47 -0.44 1.20 11.71
N LEU A 48 -0.79 2.07 12.66
CA LEU A 48 -0.49 3.48 12.54
C LEU A 48 1.02 3.70 12.60
N ARG A 49 1.55 4.60 11.76
CA ARG A 49 2.97 5.00 11.73
C ARG A 49 3.97 3.91 11.32
N LEU A 50 3.57 2.95 10.48
CA LEU A 50 4.51 2.01 9.84
C LEU A 50 5.64 2.77 9.12
N ARG A 51 6.88 2.45 9.50
CA ARG A 51 8.11 2.95 8.86
C ARG A 51 8.47 2.15 7.61
N TYR A 52 8.12 0.87 7.63
CA TYR A 52 8.38 -0.10 6.58
C TYR A 52 7.11 -0.89 6.29
N PHE A 53 6.96 -1.31 5.05
CA PHE A 53 5.90 -2.21 4.62
C PHE A 53 6.51 -3.54 4.20
N SER A 54 5.93 -4.65 4.63
CA SER A 54 6.26 -5.94 4.03
C SER A 54 5.85 -5.94 2.55
N GLU A 55 6.41 -6.86 1.76
CA GLU A 55 6.04 -7.01 0.37
C GLU A 55 4.52 -7.17 0.19
N GLN A 56 3.87 -7.98 1.03
CA GLN A 56 2.43 -8.17 1.00
C GLN A 56 1.67 -6.86 1.30
N GLN A 57 2.09 -6.10 2.31
CA GLN A 57 1.49 -4.81 2.64
C GLN A 57 1.67 -3.81 1.49
N PHE A 58 2.83 -3.81 0.85
CA PHE A 58 3.10 -2.94 -0.28
C PHE A 58 2.28 -3.31 -1.53
N GLN A 59 2.08 -4.60 -1.81
CA GLN A 59 1.18 -5.04 -2.88
C GLN A 59 -0.27 -4.62 -2.63
N GLN A 60 -0.73 -4.65 -1.36
CA GLN A 60 -2.05 -4.13 -1.00
C GLN A 60 -2.14 -2.61 -1.22
N LEU A 61 -1.09 -1.85 -0.88
CA LEU A 61 -1.03 -0.42 -1.19
C LEU A 61 -1.06 -0.15 -2.70
N ARG A 62 -0.36 -0.96 -3.52
CA ARG A 62 -0.43 -0.88 -4.98
C ARG A 62 -1.84 -1.12 -5.50
N ALA A 63 -2.55 -2.12 -4.96
CA ALA A 63 -3.93 -2.39 -5.33
C ALA A 63 -4.86 -1.21 -5.01
N VAL A 64 -4.69 -0.58 -3.84
CA VAL A 64 -5.43 0.64 -3.45
C VAL A 64 -5.09 1.80 -4.39
N ASN A 65 -3.81 2.01 -4.69
CA ASN A 65 -3.34 3.05 -5.59
C ASN A 65 -3.99 2.96 -6.97
N ARG A 66 -4.02 1.75 -7.55
CA ARG A 66 -4.67 1.47 -8.85
C ARG A 66 -6.18 1.66 -8.79
N HIS A 67 -6.83 1.22 -7.71
CA HIS A 67 -8.27 1.39 -7.54
C HIS A 67 -8.67 2.87 -7.60
N TYR A 68 -7.96 3.74 -6.86
CA TYR A 68 -8.22 5.18 -6.90
C TYR A 68 -7.74 5.85 -8.20
N ALA A 69 -6.68 5.36 -8.84
CA ALA A 69 -6.24 5.87 -10.14
C ALA A 69 -7.29 5.64 -11.23
N ASN A 70 -8.05 4.54 -11.15
CA ASN A 70 -9.13 4.20 -12.08
C ASN A 70 -10.48 4.85 -11.71
N GLY A 71 -10.51 5.80 -10.76
CA GLY A 71 -11.73 6.50 -10.34
C GLY A 71 -12.60 5.74 -9.35
N GLY A 72 -12.12 4.63 -8.78
CA GLY A 72 -12.86 3.85 -7.79
C GLY A 72 -13.09 4.61 -6.48
N SER A 73 -14.25 4.40 -5.86
CA SER A 73 -14.61 5.04 -4.60
C SER A 73 -14.07 4.32 -3.37
N ARG A 74 -13.97 5.03 -2.25
CA ARG A 74 -13.59 4.42 -0.95
C ARG A 74 -14.57 3.34 -0.51
N GLN A 75 -15.87 3.53 -0.74
CA GLN A 75 -16.88 2.54 -0.35
C GLN A 75 -16.70 1.22 -1.10
N GLU A 76 -16.41 1.27 -2.40
CA GLU A 76 -16.10 0.07 -3.18
C GLU A 76 -14.83 -0.62 -2.70
N LEU A 77 -13.80 0.15 -2.37
CA LEU A 77 -12.56 -0.40 -1.82
C LEU A 77 -12.82 -1.16 -0.52
N LEU A 78 -13.53 -0.54 0.43
CA LEU A 78 -13.86 -1.17 1.71
C LEU A 78 -14.73 -2.42 1.52
N LYS A 79 -15.68 -2.41 0.58
CA LYS A 79 -16.47 -3.60 0.23
C LYS A 79 -15.57 -4.73 -0.30
N LYS A 80 -14.60 -4.42 -1.17
CA LYS A 80 -13.63 -5.41 -1.69
C LYS A 80 -12.76 -5.99 -0.57
N ILE A 81 -12.23 -5.12 0.31
CA ILE A 81 -11.39 -5.54 1.46
C ILE A 81 -12.19 -6.47 2.39
N ARG A 82 -13.43 -6.08 2.75
CA ARG A 82 -14.30 -6.92 3.59
C ARG A 82 -14.59 -8.28 2.96
N LYS A 83 -14.93 -8.32 1.66
CA LYS A 83 -15.17 -9.61 0.96
C LYS A 83 -13.95 -10.54 1.00
N ILE A 84 -12.74 -10.01 0.88
CA ILE A 84 -11.50 -10.80 0.97
C ILE A 84 -11.29 -11.36 2.39
N GLN A 85 -11.70 -10.60 3.41
CA GLN A 85 -11.59 -11.02 4.82
C GLN A 85 -12.68 -12.04 5.19
N ASP A 86 -13.89 -11.86 4.68
CA ASP A 86 -15.06 -12.71 4.97
C ASP A 86 -14.98 -14.07 4.26
N GLY A 87 -14.46 -14.11 3.03
CA GLY A 87 -14.27 -15.36 2.27
C GLY A 87 -13.12 -16.25 2.72
N LYS A 88 -12.47 -15.94 3.85
CA LYS A 88 -11.46 -16.78 4.52
C LYS A 88 -12.01 -17.54 5.74
N ASN A 89 -13.33 -17.50 5.95
CA ASN A 89 -14.00 -18.21 7.04
C ASN A 89 -14.76 -19.43 6.54
#